data_AF-A0A6G0NEJ3-F1
#
_entry.id   AF-A0A6G0NEJ3-F1
#
_cell.length_a   1.000
_cell.length_b   1.000
_cell.length_c   1.000
_cell.angle_alpha   90.00
_cell.angle_beta   90.00
_cell.angle_gamma   90.00
#
_symmetry.space_group_name_H-M   'P 1'
#
loop_
_entity.id
_entity.type
_entity.pdbx_description
1 polymer ?
#
loop_
_entity_poly.entity_id
_entity_poly.type
_entity_poly.pdbx_seq_one_letter_code
_entity_poly.pdbx_strand_id
1 'polypeptide(L)'
;MLIDTGAIASLVNSRVLKRVGRADTPLRPSNKDLNEVTGHKYRIRGEFELPLRVGSIEVMRPFVVVDRLHVDTILDTDTLKELRAVVDIEENTLTLKGTPGEVFPLGSPRVEEMHSTRISSTVRLWPGGQALVVTDIQGKAPEDATVLIEGLQEVDATVRVARTLCTVHDGKVLVEVCNASTEEVIISKGTLLAAATVVPETAFASSASTDGGKTPASEESRTMPEENLSWIDSILSAAATEASSSQGSMPELEKVIQEELDVDFSDSKLNEEQRALLRSLLELFRDMFVETSMTPGRTDLLKFSVDTGTHPPIKQRPYRVSKAEGDVMEAEIQQYLKLGHIRPSTSPWASPVLMIRKPDGGIRFCIDYRRLNAVTIKDCYPMPLIDDILDVLGKAKLFSTMDIASGYWNVPMATDSVEKTAFTCKYGLYEWLVMPFGLCNAVPAFERLMENVLIDLKWRTCLVYLDDCVVFSDDFPTHLVRLKQVLERFRNAGFKLKMKKCKWGRDQVAFLWSHRHAIGDPPEP
;
A
#
# COMPACT_ATOMS: atom_id res chain seq x y z
N MET A 1 15.60 24.01 -15.28
CA MET A 1 16.82 24.20 -14.47
C MET A 1 16.39 24.83 -13.17
N LEU A 2 16.74 24.24 -12.03
CA LEU A 2 16.40 24.76 -10.72
C LEU A 2 17.61 25.52 -10.15
N ILE A 3 17.35 26.68 -9.56
CA ILE A 3 18.35 27.43 -8.81
C ILE A 3 18.08 27.14 -7.34
N ASP A 4 19.01 26.48 -6.65
CA ASP A 4 18.82 26.05 -5.27
C ASP A 4 19.89 26.70 -4.38
N THR A 5 19.44 27.51 -3.42
CA THR A 5 20.31 28.19 -2.46
C THR A 5 20.84 27.26 -1.36
N GLY A 6 20.25 26.08 -1.20
CA GLY A 6 20.72 25.01 -0.31
C GLY A 6 21.66 24.01 -0.97
N ALA A 7 21.83 24.06 -2.30
CA ALA A 7 22.70 23.15 -3.02
C ALA A 7 24.19 23.53 -2.85
N ILE A 8 24.98 22.55 -2.42
CA ILE A 8 26.45 22.65 -2.23
C ILE A 8 27.25 22.23 -3.48
N ALA A 9 26.57 21.73 -4.52
CA ALA A 9 27.17 21.36 -5.79
C ALA A 9 26.14 21.46 -6.91
N SER A 10 26.57 21.95 -8.08
CA SER A 10 25.75 21.90 -9.30
C SER A 10 25.56 20.46 -9.77
N LEU A 11 24.30 20.04 -9.93
CA LEU A 11 23.92 18.67 -10.30
C LEU A 11 23.32 18.63 -11.70
N VAL A 12 23.61 17.56 -12.43
CA VAL A 12 22.98 17.28 -13.73
C VAL A 12 22.49 15.84 -13.78
N ASN A 13 21.27 15.65 -14.30
CA ASN A 13 20.74 14.31 -14.50
C ASN A 13 21.49 13.60 -15.64
N SER A 14 21.84 12.32 -15.44
CA SER A 14 22.49 11.48 -16.46
C SER A 14 21.74 11.44 -17.81
N ARG A 15 20.41 11.66 -17.80
CA ARG A 15 19.58 11.76 -19.02
C ARG A 15 19.93 12.99 -19.86
N VAL A 16 20.34 14.10 -19.24
CA VAL A 16 20.74 15.33 -19.95
C VAL A 16 22.01 15.09 -20.76
N LEU A 17 22.98 14.33 -20.23
CA LEU A 17 24.19 13.95 -20.97
C LEU A 17 23.88 13.16 -22.24
N LYS A 18 22.84 12.32 -22.22
CA LYS A 18 22.35 11.62 -23.41
C LYS A 18 21.77 12.59 -24.43
N ARG A 19 20.96 13.55 -23.99
CA ARG A 19 20.34 14.56 -24.87
C ARG A 19 21.38 15.47 -25.54
N VAL A 20 22.47 15.82 -24.86
CA VAL A 20 23.54 16.67 -25.41
C VAL A 20 24.62 15.89 -26.18
N GLY A 21 24.40 14.60 -26.47
CA GLY A 21 25.32 13.79 -27.28
C GLY A 21 26.68 13.54 -26.61
N ARG A 22 26.69 13.45 -25.27
CA ARG A 22 27.90 13.22 -24.45
C ARG A 22 27.80 11.98 -23.55
N ALA A 23 26.88 11.07 -23.87
CA ALA A 23 26.57 9.87 -23.07
C ALA A 23 27.79 8.98 -22.78
N ASP A 24 28.72 8.86 -23.74
CA ASP A 24 29.87 7.95 -23.68
C ASP A 24 31.17 8.66 -23.24
N THR A 25 31.09 9.91 -22.80
CA THR A 25 32.28 10.68 -22.40
C THR A 25 32.74 10.23 -21.01
N PRO A 26 34.06 9.96 -20.80
CA PRO A 26 34.56 9.52 -19.49
C PRO A 26 34.33 10.59 -18.43
N LEU A 27 33.66 10.20 -17.34
CA LEU A 27 33.39 11.04 -16.18
C LEU A 27 34.60 11.03 -15.23
N ARG A 28 34.96 12.19 -14.69
CA ARG A 28 35.97 12.27 -13.63
C ARG A 28 35.39 11.68 -12.33
N PRO A 29 36.14 10.92 -11.54
CA PRO A 29 35.65 10.44 -10.25
C PRO A 29 35.37 11.64 -9.32
N SER A 30 34.19 11.65 -8.70
CA SER A 30 33.79 12.66 -7.71
C SER A 30 33.96 12.09 -6.30
N ASN A 31 34.58 12.85 -5.41
CA ASN A 31 34.69 12.51 -3.98
C ASN A 31 33.60 13.19 -3.12
N LYS A 32 32.55 13.74 -3.74
CA LYS A 32 31.48 14.43 -3.02
C LYS A 32 30.47 13.40 -2.51
N ASP A 33 30.14 13.46 -1.22
CA ASP A 33 28.99 12.76 -0.63
C ASP A 33 27.80 13.72 -0.66
N LEU A 34 26.81 13.46 -1.52
CA LEU A 34 25.61 14.30 -1.64
C LEU A 34 24.39 13.54 -1.11
N ASN A 35 23.70 14.16 -0.16
CA ASN A 35 22.45 13.66 0.39
C ASN A 35 21.28 14.54 -0.08
N GLU A 36 20.15 13.91 -0.35
CA GLU A 36 18.86 14.57 -0.48
C GLU A 36 18.43 15.18 0.86
N VAL A 37 17.50 16.13 0.82
CA VAL A 37 16.90 16.76 2.01
C VAL A 37 16.19 15.73 2.91
N THR A 38 15.79 14.58 2.34
CA THR A 38 15.22 13.40 3.01
C THR A 38 16.28 12.51 3.70
N GLY A 39 17.57 12.79 3.52
CA GLY A 39 18.69 12.01 4.06
C GLY A 39 19.18 10.86 3.16
N HIS A 40 18.57 10.64 2.00
CA HIS A 40 19.01 9.60 1.05
C HIS A 40 20.25 10.03 0.25
N LYS A 41 21.19 9.10 -0.01
CA LYS A 41 22.41 9.38 -0.78
C LYS A 41 22.13 9.38 -2.28
N TYR A 42 22.61 10.40 -3.00
CA TYR A 42 22.62 10.39 -4.46
C TYR A 42 23.61 9.35 -4.99
N ARG A 43 23.18 8.60 -6.02
CA ARG A 43 24.09 7.75 -6.80
C ARG A 43 24.84 8.59 -7.82
N ILE A 44 26.07 8.97 -7.47
CA ILE A 44 26.95 9.80 -8.29
C ILE A 44 27.68 8.94 -9.31
N ARG A 45 27.59 9.30 -10.59
CA ARG A 45 28.36 8.65 -11.67
C ARG A 45 29.75 9.25 -11.86
N GLY A 46 29.93 10.50 -11.45
CA GLY A 46 31.16 11.26 -11.57
C GLY A 46 30.89 12.73 -11.85
N GLU A 47 31.94 13.48 -12.15
CA GLU A 47 31.91 14.89 -12.49
C GLU A 47 32.24 15.10 -13.97
N PHE A 48 31.58 16.10 -14.56
CA PHE A 48 31.78 16.46 -15.95
C PHE A 48 31.71 17.97 -16.13
N GLU A 49 32.62 18.53 -16.93
CA GLU A 49 32.58 19.96 -17.25
C GLU A 49 31.66 20.21 -18.44
N LEU A 50 30.63 21.01 -18.23
CA LEU A 50 29.68 21.42 -19.28
C LEU A 50 29.73 22.94 -19.47
N PRO A 51 29.63 23.43 -20.72
CA PRO A 51 29.36 24.84 -20.96
C PRO A 51 27.96 25.18 -20.46
N LEU A 52 27.89 26.09 -19.49
CA LEU A 52 26.66 26.69 -19.01
C LEU A 52 26.52 28.06 -19.69
N ARG A 53 25.50 28.19 -20.55
CA ARG A 53 25.14 29.48 -21.16
C ARG A 53 23.93 30.07 -20.45
N VAL A 54 24.10 31.23 -19.83
CA VAL A 54 23.02 32.05 -19.25
C VAL A 54 23.04 33.39 -19.95
N GLY A 55 22.05 33.65 -20.82
CA GLY A 55 22.05 34.82 -21.69
C GLY A 55 23.22 34.82 -22.67
N SER A 56 23.96 35.93 -22.70
CA SER A 56 25.19 36.09 -23.50
C SER A 56 26.47 35.56 -22.82
N ILE A 57 26.40 35.15 -21.55
CA ILE A 57 27.54 34.60 -20.81
C ILE A 57 27.60 33.09 -20.99
N GLU A 58 28.73 32.58 -21.46
CA GLU A 58 29.04 31.15 -21.51
C GLU A 58 30.24 30.84 -20.63
N VAL A 59 30.08 29.94 -19.67
CA VAL A 59 31.13 29.53 -18.72
C VAL A 59 31.19 28.02 -18.60
N MET A 60 32.39 27.45 -18.57
CA MET A 60 32.57 26.02 -18.30
C MET A 60 32.39 25.75 -16.81
N ARG A 61 31.53 24.79 -16.46
CA ARG A 61 31.21 24.46 -15.06
C ARG A 61 31.28 22.97 -14.80
N PRO A 62 31.87 22.55 -13.66
CA PRO A 62 31.80 21.16 -13.23
C PRO A 62 30.39 20.85 -12.71
N PHE A 63 29.74 19.90 -13.33
CA PHE A 63 28.48 19.32 -12.86
C PHE A 63 28.72 17.92 -12.32
N VAL A 64 28.12 17.62 -11.18
CA VAL A 64 28.06 16.27 -10.65
C VAL A 64 26.91 15.54 -11.35
N VAL A 65 27.24 14.41 -11.97
CA VAL A 65 26.29 13.61 -12.76
C VAL A 65 25.61 12.61 -11.83
N VAL A 66 24.29 12.70 -11.73
CA VAL A 66 23.46 11.84 -10.88
C VAL A 66 22.44 11.05 -11.69
N ASP A 67 22.08 9.85 -11.23
CA ASP A 67 21.14 8.96 -11.93
C ASP A 67 19.69 9.45 -11.89
N ARG A 68 19.27 9.98 -10.75
CA ARG A 68 17.89 10.41 -10.49
C ARG A 68 17.92 11.82 -9.90
N LEU A 69 17.31 12.74 -10.62
CA LEU A 69 17.11 14.14 -10.24
C LEU A 69 15.72 14.53 -10.77
N HIS A 70 14.90 15.16 -9.93
CA HIS A 70 13.53 15.58 -10.28
C HIS A 70 13.49 16.71 -11.32
N VAL A 71 14.60 17.42 -11.48
CA VAL A 71 14.82 18.44 -12.50
C VAL A 71 15.99 18.04 -13.39
N ASP A 72 16.07 18.60 -14.59
CA ASP A 72 17.17 18.31 -15.51
C ASP A 72 18.55 18.72 -14.93
N THR A 73 18.61 19.88 -14.27
CA THR A 73 19.83 20.46 -13.70
C THR A 73 19.52 21.31 -12.47
N ILE A 74 20.35 21.22 -11.42
CA ILE A 74 20.37 22.12 -10.26
C ILE A 74 21.65 22.96 -10.31
N LEU A 75 21.54 24.26 -10.12
CA LEU A 75 22.68 25.17 -9.94
C LEU A 75 22.89 25.49 -8.47
N ASP A 76 24.14 25.38 -8.04
CA ASP A 76 24.58 25.76 -6.68
C ASP A 76 24.83 27.26 -6.54
N THR A 77 24.91 27.68 -5.28
CA THR A 77 25.15 29.09 -4.93
C THR A 77 26.51 29.61 -5.40
N ASP A 78 27.53 28.76 -5.50
CA ASP A 78 28.86 29.17 -5.95
C ASP A 78 28.85 29.52 -7.46
N THR A 79 28.10 28.75 -8.26
CA THR A 79 27.88 29.12 -9.67
C THR A 79 27.13 30.45 -9.79
N LEU A 80 26.15 30.72 -8.93
CA LEU A 80 25.43 32.01 -8.93
C LEU A 80 26.32 33.19 -8.53
N LYS A 81 27.16 33.04 -7.51
CA LYS A 81 28.13 34.06 -7.07
C LYS A 81 29.11 34.41 -8.19
N GLU A 82 29.60 33.40 -8.90
CA GLU A 82 30.56 33.61 -9.99
C GLU A 82 29.93 34.20 -11.25
N LEU A 83 28.69 33.85 -11.56
CA LEU A 83 27.88 34.55 -12.57
C LEU A 83 27.53 35.99 -12.15
N ARG A 84 27.86 36.37 -10.90
CA ARG A 84 27.50 37.64 -10.26
C ARG A 84 26.00 37.92 -10.41
N ALA A 85 25.21 36.87 -10.24
CA ALA A 85 23.78 36.93 -10.39
C ALA A 85 23.17 37.65 -9.18
N VAL A 86 22.29 38.60 -9.46
CA VAL A 86 21.48 39.31 -8.48
C VAL A 86 20.05 38.86 -8.71
N VAL A 87 19.53 38.15 -7.72
CA VAL A 87 18.12 37.78 -7.66
C VAL A 87 17.38 38.93 -7.04
N ASP A 88 16.52 39.59 -7.82
CA ASP A 88 15.51 40.50 -7.32
C ASP A 88 14.26 39.68 -7.01
N ILE A 89 13.98 39.53 -5.71
CA ILE A 89 12.86 38.73 -5.22
C ILE A 89 11.54 39.49 -5.40
N GLU A 90 11.58 40.82 -5.33
CA GLU A 90 10.38 41.68 -5.45
C GLU A 90 9.90 41.71 -6.90
N GLU A 91 10.83 41.88 -7.83
CA GLU A 91 10.54 41.88 -9.28
C GLU A 91 10.57 40.47 -9.89
N ASN A 92 10.88 39.44 -9.08
CA ASN A 92 11.03 38.05 -9.51
C ASN A 92 11.92 37.93 -10.77
N THR A 93 13.06 38.60 -10.75
CA THR A 93 14.00 38.64 -11.87
C THR A 93 15.43 38.31 -11.43
N LEU A 94 16.21 37.79 -12.36
CA LEU A 94 17.63 37.53 -12.20
C LEU A 94 18.38 38.48 -13.14
N THR A 95 19.29 39.27 -12.61
CA THR A 95 20.20 40.10 -13.40
C THR A 95 21.63 39.65 -13.19
N LEU A 96 22.46 39.71 -14.24
CA LEU A 96 23.88 39.37 -14.13
C LEU A 96 24.69 40.67 -14.14
N LYS A 97 25.45 40.95 -13.07
CA LYS A 97 26.22 42.22 -12.97
C LYS A 97 27.25 42.43 -14.10
N GLY A 98 27.60 41.39 -14.85
CA GLY A 98 28.55 41.44 -15.96
C GLY A 98 27.95 41.83 -17.31
N THR A 99 26.63 41.80 -17.47
CA THR A 99 25.92 42.09 -18.72
C THR A 99 24.81 43.11 -18.45
N PRO A 100 25.12 44.42 -18.50
CA PRO A 100 24.16 45.47 -18.21
C PRO A 100 22.98 45.39 -19.20
N GLY A 101 21.77 45.16 -18.69
CA GLY A 101 20.52 45.16 -19.47
C GLY A 101 19.91 43.79 -19.75
N GLU A 102 20.59 42.68 -19.43
CA GLU A 102 19.99 41.34 -19.51
C GLU A 102 19.27 41.01 -18.18
N VAL A 103 17.94 41.03 -18.23
CA VAL A 103 17.05 40.67 -17.12
C VAL A 103 16.35 39.37 -17.48
N PHE A 104 16.56 38.32 -16.69
CA PHE A 104 15.88 37.04 -16.87
C PHE A 104 14.71 36.96 -15.90
N PRO A 105 13.47 36.75 -16.35
CA PRO A 105 12.37 36.49 -15.44
C PRO A 105 12.65 35.18 -14.68
N LEU A 106 12.62 35.22 -13.36
CA LEU A 106 12.56 34.00 -12.56
C LEU A 106 11.14 33.45 -12.67
N GLY A 107 11.00 32.13 -12.79
CA GLY A 107 9.67 31.53 -12.77
C GLY A 107 9.04 31.77 -11.40
N SER A 108 7.90 32.46 -11.36
CA SER A 108 7.10 32.53 -10.13
C SER A 108 6.49 31.14 -9.89
N PRO A 109 6.64 30.51 -8.72
CA PRO A 109 5.62 29.58 -8.28
C PRO A 109 4.36 30.42 -8.10
N ARG A 110 3.42 30.33 -9.04
CA ARG A 110 2.12 30.97 -8.89
C ARG A 110 1.53 30.44 -7.57
N VAL A 111 1.31 31.31 -6.60
CA VAL A 111 0.51 31.02 -5.40
C VAL A 111 -0.75 31.85 -5.59
N GLU A 112 -1.88 31.19 -5.80
CA GLU A 112 -3.12 31.92 -6.10
C GLU A 112 -3.92 32.22 -4.82
N GLU A 113 -3.98 31.33 -3.83
CA GLU A 113 -4.76 31.54 -2.60
C GLU A 113 -4.15 30.84 -1.37
N MET A 114 -4.19 31.49 -0.19
CA MET A 114 -3.68 30.95 1.08
C MET A 114 -4.81 30.92 2.11
N HIS A 115 -5.01 29.77 2.74
CA HIS A 115 -5.99 29.55 3.79
C HIS A 115 -5.32 29.10 5.08
N SER A 116 -6.03 29.23 6.22
CA SER A 116 -5.59 28.63 7.48
C SER A 116 -6.43 27.40 7.78
N THR A 117 -5.89 26.45 8.55
CA THR A 117 -6.60 25.21 8.89
C THR A 117 -6.70 25.01 10.40
N ARG A 118 -7.82 24.44 10.85
CA ARG A 118 -8.08 24.14 12.25
C ARG A 118 -8.30 22.64 12.43
N ILE A 119 -7.71 22.06 13.46
CA ILE A 119 -7.88 20.62 13.73
C ILE A 119 -9.34 20.27 14.04
N SER A 120 -9.88 19.24 13.39
CA SER A 120 -11.30 18.88 13.47
C SER A 120 -11.64 18.02 14.69
N SER A 121 -10.63 17.43 15.32
CA SER A 121 -10.74 16.57 16.52
C SER A 121 -9.56 16.76 17.47
N THR A 122 -9.78 16.53 18.78
CA THR A 122 -8.70 16.63 19.76
C THR A 122 -7.79 15.42 19.66
N VAL A 123 -6.47 15.65 19.57
CA VAL A 123 -5.45 14.58 19.44
C VAL A 123 -4.41 14.70 20.54
N ARG A 124 -4.01 13.56 21.09
CA ARG A 124 -3.05 13.43 22.17
C ARG A 124 -1.79 12.75 21.63
N LEU A 125 -0.65 13.44 21.73
CA LEU A 125 0.64 12.99 21.21
C LEU A 125 1.61 12.78 22.36
N TRP A 126 2.07 11.54 22.49
CA TRP A 126 3.19 11.19 23.39
C TRP A 126 4.50 11.85 22.91
N PRO A 127 5.51 12.00 23.79
CA PRO A 127 6.83 12.50 23.39
C PRO A 127 7.40 11.74 22.19
N GLY A 128 7.82 12.46 21.14
CA GLY A 128 8.30 11.88 19.88
C GLY A 128 7.23 11.20 19.02
N GLY A 129 5.96 11.26 19.43
CA GLY A 129 4.83 10.69 18.72
C GLY A 129 4.40 11.53 17.52
N GLN A 130 4.00 10.85 16.45
CA GLN A 130 3.49 11.45 15.22
C GLN A 130 2.04 11.02 15.00
N ALA A 131 1.22 11.93 14.48
CA ALA A 131 -0.11 11.60 14.01
C ALA A 131 -0.47 12.47 12.81
N LEU A 132 -1.32 11.92 11.95
CA LEU A 132 -1.91 12.68 10.88
C LEU A 132 -3.32 13.08 11.29
N VAL A 133 -3.58 14.38 11.33
CA VAL A 133 -4.82 14.96 11.84
C VAL A 133 -5.61 15.59 10.70
N VAL A 134 -6.93 15.43 10.75
CA VAL A 134 -7.82 16.12 9.81
C VAL A 134 -7.97 17.56 10.27
N THR A 135 -7.83 18.49 9.35
CA THR A 135 -8.05 19.92 9.61
C THR A 135 -9.08 20.48 8.64
N ASP A 136 -9.96 21.33 9.15
CA ASP A 136 -10.95 22.07 8.36
C ASP A 136 -10.30 23.37 7.85
N ILE A 137 -10.32 23.57 6.54
CA ILE A 137 -9.84 24.80 5.90
C ILE A 137 -10.80 25.95 6.24
N GLN A 138 -10.24 27.08 6.63
CA GLN A 138 -10.97 28.31 6.87
C GLN A 138 -11.10 29.09 5.55
N GLY A 139 -12.31 29.11 4.98
CA GLY A 139 -12.63 29.83 3.73
C GLY A 139 -13.22 28.92 2.67
N LYS A 140 -13.25 29.40 1.42
CA LYS A 140 -13.70 28.63 0.25
C LYS A 140 -12.50 28.24 -0.62
N ALA A 141 -11.65 27.35 -0.12
CA ALA A 141 -10.65 26.74 -0.98
C ALA A 141 -11.36 25.91 -2.07
N PRO A 142 -10.86 25.88 -3.32
CA PRO A 142 -11.45 25.06 -4.37
C PRO A 142 -11.38 23.58 -3.99
N GLU A 143 -12.44 22.84 -4.28
CA GLU A 143 -12.48 21.39 -4.11
C GLU A 143 -11.52 20.73 -5.10
N ASP A 144 -10.85 19.67 -4.66
CA ASP A 144 -9.80 18.95 -5.39
C ASP A 144 -8.54 19.78 -5.74
N ALA A 145 -8.41 21.00 -5.19
CA ALA A 145 -7.19 21.78 -5.33
C ALA A 145 -6.02 21.13 -4.56
N THR A 146 -4.85 21.07 -5.19
CA THR A 146 -3.61 20.73 -4.50
C THR A 146 -3.17 21.91 -3.65
N VAL A 147 -3.01 21.72 -2.34
CA VAL A 147 -2.49 22.72 -1.42
C VAL A 147 -1.20 22.27 -0.75
N LEU A 148 -0.28 23.19 -0.56
CA LEU A 148 0.92 23.05 0.25
C LEU A 148 0.58 23.42 1.70
N ILE A 149 0.76 22.44 2.60
CA ILE A 149 0.55 22.59 4.04
C ILE A 149 1.85 22.99 4.71
N GLU A 150 1.81 24.05 5.52
CA GLU A 150 2.94 24.52 6.32
C GLU A 150 2.50 24.86 7.74
N GLY A 151 3.30 24.48 8.73
CA GLY A 151 3.01 24.81 10.13
C GLY A 151 3.00 26.32 10.36
N LEU A 152 1.99 26.80 11.10
CA LEU A 152 1.95 28.22 11.50
C LEU A 152 2.98 28.47 12.62
N GLN A 153 3.63 29.64 12.58
CA GLN A 153 4.60 30.04 13.61
C GLN A 153 3.94 30.22 15.00
N GLU A 154 2.62 30.36 15.03
CA GLU A 154 1.79 30.56 16.22
C GLU A 154 1.42 29.24 16.92
N VAL A 155 1.69 28.09 16.30
CA VAL A 155 1.56 26.78 16.94
C VAL A 155 2.64 26.65 18.00
N ASP A 156 2.28 26.08 19.16
CA ASP A 156 3.21 25.78 20.24
C ASP A 156 4.50 25.15 19.69
N ALA A 157 5.66 25.70 20.05
CA ALA A 157 6.96 25.30 19.51
C ALA A 157 7.30 23.82 19.72
N THR A 158 6.58 23.15 20.62
CA THR A 158 6.64 21.71 20.89
C THR A 158 5.97 20.84 19.83
N VAL A 159 5.05 21.40 19.03
CA VAL A 159 4.37 20.72 17.92
C VAL A 159 4.99 21.15 16.60
N ARG A 160 5.42 20.19 15.81
CA ARG A 160 5.92 20.41 14.44
C ARG A 160 4.92 19.89 13.44
N VAL A 161 4.67 20.68 12.41
CA VAL A 161 3.85 20.29 11.26
C VAL A 161 4.76 19.96 10.09
N ALA A 162 4.57 18.81 9.45
CA ALA A 162 5.33 18.47 8.25
C ALA A 162 4.87 19.32 7.06
N ARG A 163 5.82 19.73 6.22
CA ARG A 163 5.51 20.41 4.96
C ARG A 163 5.09 19.37 3.93
N THR A 164 3.83 19.40 3.54
CA THR A 164 3.21 18.33 2.74
C THR A 164 2.32 18.93 1.65
N LEU A 165 2.32 18.34 0.45
CA LEU A 165 1.33 18.62 -0.58
C LEU A 165 0.14 17.69 -0.36
N CYS A 166 -1.08 18.24 -0.31
CA CYS A 166 -2.30 17.45 -0.16
C CYS A 166 -3.45 18.07 -0.95
N THR A 167 -4.41 17.24 -1.31
CA THR A 167 -5.62 17.68 -2.03
C THR A 167 -6.71 18.08 -1.03
N VAL A 168 -7.44 19.15 -1.35
CA VAL A 168 -8.62 19.59 -0.59
C VAL A 168 -9.81 18.70 -0.91
N HIS A 169 -10.40 18.04 0.08
CA HIS A 169 -11.63 17.27 -0.09
C HIS A 169 -12.67 17.67 0.95
N ASP A 170 -13.89 18.04 0.53
CA ASP A 170 -14.96 18.51 1.43
C ASP A 170 -14.49 19.64 2.40
N GLY A 171 -13.66 20.56 1.88
CA GLY A 171 -13.08 21.66 2.65
C GLY A 171 -12.09 21.22 3.75
N LYS A 172 -11.59 19.98 3.71
CA LYS A 172 -10.68 19.40 4.71
C LYS A 172 -9.37 18.97 4.07
N VAL A 173 -8.32 19.00 4.88
CA VAL A 173 -6.97 18.55 4.52
C VAL A 173 -6.31 17.81 5.67
N LEU A 174 -5.43 16.87 5.32
CA LEU A 174 -4.67 16.07 6.27
C LEU A 174 -3.34 16.77 6.58
N VAL A 175 -3.10 17.02 7.86
CA VAL A 175 -1.89 17.67 8.35
C VAL A 175 -1.13 16.67 9.21
N GLU A 176 0.14 16.44 8.92
CA GLU A 176 0.99 15.62 9.77
C GLU A 176 1.57 16.47 10.90
N VAL A 177 1.36 16.02 12.14
CA VAL A 177 1.88 16.65 13.35
C VAL A 177 2.78 15.70 14.13
N CYS A 178 3.85 16.26 14.67
CA CYS A 178 4.81 15.58 15.52
C CYS A 178 4.95 16.33 16.84
N ASN A 179 4.94 15.61 17.96
CA ASN A 179 5.33 16.15 19.25
C ASN A 179 6.85 16.05 19.39
N ALA A 180 7.54 17.17 19.21
CA ALA A 180 8.99 17.30 19.33
C ALA A 180 9.46 17.54 20.77
N SER A 181 8.56 17.53 21.77
CA SER A 181 8.90 17.71 23.18
C SER A 181 9.09 16.39 23.93
N THR A 182 9.60 16.50 25.15
CA THR A 182 9.74 15.40 26.11
C THR A 182 8.49 15.17 26.96
N GLU A 183 7.47 16.01 26.81
CA GLU A 183 6.21 15.93 27.54
C GLU A 183 5.06 15.58 26.59
N GLU A 184 3.95 15.15 27.16
CA GLU A 184 2.77 14.84 26.37
C GLU A 184 2.05 16.11 25.95
N VAL A 185 1.65 16.18 24.68
CA VAL A 185 0.96 17.35 24.11
C VAL A 185 -0.46 16.97 23.69
N ILE A 186 -1.42 17.82 24.03
CA ILE A 186 -2.82 17.68 23.63
C ILE A 186 -3.17 18.85 22.71
N ILE A 187 -3.47 18.55 21.45
CA ILE A 187 -3.94 19.51 20.47
C ILE A 187 -5.47 19.46 20.48
N SER A 188 -6.11 20.47 21.07
CA SER A 188 -7.57 20.53 21.19
C SER A 188 -8.25 20.81 19.84
N LYS A 189 -9.45 20.24 19.63
CA LYS A 189 -10.33 20.57 18.50
C LYS A 189 -10.46 22.09 18.34
N GLY A 190 -10.31 22.59 17.12
CA GLY A 190 -10.43 24.01 16.76
C GLY A 190 -9.13 24.80 16.85
N THR A 191 -8.04 24.22 17.35
CA THR A 191 -6.72 24.85 17.34
C THR A 191 -6.25 25.09 15.90
N LEU A 192 -5.76 26.31 15.64
CA LEU A 192 -5.16 26.69 14.37
C LEU A 192 -3.81 25.98 14.23
N LEU A 193 -3.57 25.30 13.11
CA LEU A 193 -2.45 24.35 13.03
C LEU A 193 -1.54 24.61 11.84
N ALA A 194 -2.09 24.88 10.66
CA ALA A 194 -1.31 25.04 9.46
C ALA A 194 -1.90 26.10 8.52
N ALA A 195 -1.06 26.62 7.66
CA ALA A 195 -1.45 27.31 6.44
C ALA A 195 -1.59 26.29 5.31
N ALA A 196 -2.59 26.46 4.46
CA ALA A 196 -2.84 25.70 3.25
C ALA A 196 -2.78 26.64 2.04
N THR A 197 -1.74 26.51 1.23
CA THR A 197 -1.48 27.37 0.08
C THR A 197 -1.82 26.63 -1.21
N VAL A 198 -2.77 27.13 -2.01
CA VAL A 198 -3.16 26.50 -3.28
C VAL A 198 -2.00 26.54 -4.27
N VAL A 199 -1.65 25.36 -4.79
CA VAL A 199 -0.62 25.15 -5.80
C VAL A 199 -1.32 24.94 -7.15
N PRO A 200 -1.13 25.86 -8.11
CA PRO A 200 -1.78 25.79 -9.41
C PRO A 200 -1.18 24.70 -10.28
N GLU A 201 -2.01 24.10 -11.11
CA GLU A 201 -1.65 22.98 -12.01
C GLU A 201 -0.45 23.27 -12.92
N THR A 202 -0.27 24.54 -13.31
CA THR A 202 0.89 24.98 -14.10
C THR A 202 2.24 24.75 -13.41
N ALA A 203 2.27 24.59 -12.07
CA ALA A 203 3.47 24.20 -11.34
C ALA A 203 3.91 22.75 -11.60
N PHE A 204 3.00 21.91 -12.12
CA PHE A 204 3.25 20.51 -12.44
C PHE A 204 3.44 20.24 -13.94
N ALA A 205 3.17 21.23 -14.80
CA ALA A 205 3.31 21.09 -16.25
C ALA A 205 4.80 21.17 -16.68
N SER A 206 5.37 20.03 -17.07
CA SER A 206 6.64 19.97 -17.80
C SER A 206 6.43 20.52 -19.22
N SER A 207 7.19 21.54 -19.61
CA SER A 207 7.15 22.13 -20.95
C SER A 207 7.47 21.10 -22.04
N ALA A 208 6.44 20.52 -22.66
CA ALA A 208 6.57 19.79 -23.90
C ALA A 208 6.88 20.79 -25.02
N SER A 209 8.07 20.69 -25.59
CA SER A 209 8.47 21.43 -26.77
C SER A 209 7.59 21.04 -27.96
N THR A 210 6.92 22.04 -28.51
CA THR A 210 6.31 22.07 -29.84
C THR A 210 7.34 21.72 -30.91
N ASP A 211 7.09 20.64 -31.65
CA ASP A 211 7.49 20.60 -33.06
C ASP A 211 6.35 19.99 -33.88
N GLY A 212 5.89 20.75 -34.87
CA GLY A 212 4.70 20.46 -35.64
C GLY A 212 5.02 19.71 -36.93
N GLY A 213 4.16 18.77 -37.32
CA GLY A 213 4.26 18.20 -38.67
C GLY A 213 3.42 16.95 -38.94
N LYS A 214 2.13 17.14 -39.23
CA LYS A 214 1.29 16.42 -40.21
C LYS A 214 1.28 14.86 -40.23
N THR A 215 0.13 14.30 -39.85
CA THR A 215 -0.49 13.04 -40.33
C THR A 215 -0.83 13.11 -41.84
N PRO A 216 -1.23 12.01 -42.56
CA PRO A 216 -1.87 10.79 -42.03
C PRO A 216 -1.47 9.41 -42.64
N ALA A 217 -1.99 8.38 -41.93
CA ALA A 217 -2.42 7.05 -42.38
C ALA A 217 -1.39 5.91 -42.55
N SER A 218 -1.47 4.92 -41.66
CA SER A 218 -1.91 3.54 -42.01
C SER A 218 -2.04 2.68 -40.74
N GLU A 219 -3.18 2.01 -40.64
CA GLU A 219 -3.54 1.01 -39.64
C GLU A 219 -2.61 -0.22 -39.70
N GLU A 220 -2.09 -0.67 -38.55
CA GLU A 220 -1.77 -2.09 -38.33
C GLU A 220 -2.22 -2.49 -36.92
N SER A 221 -3.39 -3.13 -36.91
CA SER A 221 -3.92 -3.92 -35.79
C SER A 221 -3.03 -5.13 -35.55
N ARG A 222 -2.52 -5.29 -34.31
CA ARG A 222 -1.99 -6.56 -33.81
C ARG A 222 -3.06 -7.21 -32.94
N THR A 223 -3.73 -8.19 -33.53
CA THR A 223 -4.71 -9.09 -32.92
C THR A 223 -4.08 -10.02 -31.87
N MET A 224 -4.80 -10.21 -30.76
CA MET A 224 -4.60 -11.31 -29.78
C MET A 224 -5.54 -12.48 -30.14
N PRO A 225 -5.20 -13.73 -29.79
CA PRO A 225 -5.90 -14.93 -30.28
C PRO A 225 -7.30 -15.13 -29.66
N GLU A 226 -8.25 -15.60 -30.48
CA GLU A 226 -9.70 -15.68 -30.28
C GLU A 226 -10.22 -16.75 -29.29
N GLU A 227 -9.38 -17.44 -28.51
CA GLU A 227 -9.85 -18.60 -27.73
C GLU A 227 -10.53 -18.28 -26.38
N ASN A 228 -10.59 -17.02 -25.93
CA ASN A 228 -11.08 -16.66 -24.58
C ASN A 228 -12.48 -16.04 -24.50
N LEU A 229 -13.22 -15.93 -25.62
CA LEU A 229 -14.52 -15.24 -25.65
C LEU A 229 -15.75 -16.16 -25.57
N SER A 230 -15.63 -17.47 -25.83
CA SER A 230 -16.79 -18.38 -25.94
C SER A 230 -17.52 -18.64 -24.61
N TRP A 231 -16.84 -18.51 -23.48
CA TRP A 231 -17.45 -18.73 -22.16
C TRP A 231 -18.26 -17.52 -21.69
N ILE A 232 -17.93 -16.30 -22.16
CA ILE A 232 -18.71 -15.09 -21.88
C ILE A 232 -20.07 -15.21 -22.56
N ASP A 233 -20.10 -15.71 -23.81
CA ASP A 233 -21.34 -16.03 -24.52
C ASP A 233 -22.15 -17.13 -23.82
N SER A 234 -21.47 -18.10 -23.20
CA SER A 234 -22.13 -19.14 -22.39
C SER A 234 -22.77 -18.58 -21.12
N ILE A 235 -22.16 -17.58 -20.49
CA ILE A 235 -22.75 -16.88 -19.31
C ILE A 235 -23.90 -15.96 -19.73
N LEU A 236 -23.74 -15.22 -20.83
CA LEU A 236 -24.80 -14.39 -21.40
C LEU A 236 -26.02 -15.24 -21.79
N SER A 237 -25.79 -16.42 -22.36
CA SER A 237 -26.85 -17.39 -22.68
C SER A 237 -27.51 -17.99 -21.44
N ALA A 238 -26.77 -18.24 -20.36
CA ALA A 238 -27.33 -18.74 -19.11
C ALA A 238 -28.20 -17.68 -18.41
N ALA A 239 -27.75 -16.42 -18.37
CA ALA A 239 -28.50 -15.30 -17.82
C ALA A 239 -29.78 -14.97 -18.60
N ALA A 240 -29.80 -15.22 -19.91
CA ALA A 240 -30.99 -15.04 -20.75
C ALA A 240 -32.03 -16.17 -20.62
N THR A 241 -31.68 -17.31 -20.00
CA THR A 241 -32.52 -18.52 -19.97
C THR A 241 -33.30 -18.70 -18.65
N GLU A 242 -32.98 -17.93 -17.59
CA GLU A 242 -33.61 -18.08 -16.25
C GLU A 242 -35.00 -17.44 -16.09
N ALA A 243 -35.67 -17.09 -17.19
CA ALA A 243 -37.04 -16.60 -17.17
C ALA A 243 -38.06 -17.66 -17.65
N SER A 244 -38.05 -18.89 -17.10
CA SER A 244 -39.23 -19.79 -17.14
C SER A 244 -39.07 -21.12 -16.36
N SER A 245 -40.06 -21.40 -15.50
CA SER A 245 -40.55 -22.72 -15.03
C SER A 245 -40.04 -23.34 -13.70
N SER A 246 -40.90 -23.15 -12.70
CA SER A 246 -41.23 -23.86 -11.45
C SER A 246 -40.90 -25.36 -11.26
N GLN A 247 -40.48 -25.78 -10.06
CA GLN A 247 -41.35 -26.21 -8.91
C GLN A 247 -40.52 -26.79 -7.73
N GLY A 248 -40.78 -26.30 -6.51
CA GLY A 248 -40.90 -27.15 -5.31
C GLY A 248 -39.75 -27.25 -4.31
N SER A 249 -39.44 -26.20 -3.54
CA SER A 249 -38.91 -26.30 -2.16
C SER A 249 -39.12 -24.98 -1.40
N MET A 250 -38.99 -25.03 -0.07
CA MET A 250 -39.53 -24.06 0.89
C MET A 250 -39.08 -22.60 0.64
N PRO A 251 -40.00 -21.68 0.28
CA PRO A 251 -39.66 -20.31 -0.14
C PRO A 251 -39.06 -19.45 0.98
N GLU A 252 -39.10 -19.89 2.24
CA GLU A 252 -38.63 -19.12 3.39
C GLU A 252 -37.19 -19.47 3.78
N LEU A 253 -36.72 -20.70 3.51
CA LEU A 253 -35.31 -21.07 3.68
C LEU A 253 -34.49 -20.64 2.45
N GLU A 254 -35.04 -20.80 1.24
CA GLU A 254 -34.42 -20.27 0.02
C GLU A 254 -34.29 -18.74 0.06
N LYS A 255 -35.27 -18.01 0.61
CA LYS A 255 -35.19 -16.55 0.77
C LYS A 255 -34.15 -16.11 1.79
N VAL A 256 -34.07 -16.75 2.95
CA VAL A 256 -33.04 -16.45 3.95
C VAL A 256 -31.64 -16.78 3.39
N ILE A 257 -31.51 -17.88 2.66
CA ILE A 257 -30.26 -18.29 2.01
C ILE A 257 -29.87 -17.36 0.83
N GLN A 258 -30.84 -16.80 0.11
CA GLN A 258 -30.61 -15.80 -0.95
C GLN A 258 -30.35 -14.39 -0.40
N GLU A 259 -30.93 -14.02 0.74
CA GLU A 259 -30.69 -12.74 1.43
C GLU A 259 -29.33 -12.70 2.17
N GLU A 260 -28.77 -13.85 2.56
CA GLU A 260 -27.54 -13.93 3.39
C GLU A 260 -26.22 -13.98 2.61
N LEU A 261 -26.29 -14.11 1.27
CA LEU A 261 -25.16 -14.01 0.33
C LEU A 261 -25.22 -12.74 -0.51
N ASP A 262 -25.96 -11.72 -0.06
CA ASP A 262 -26.05 -10.46 -0.80
C ASP A 262 -24.66 -9.83 -0.95
N VAL A 263 -24.16 -9.87 -2.18
CA VAL A 263 -22.86 -9.34 -2.50
C VAL A 263 -22.98 -7.83 -2.41
N ASP A 264 -22.31 -7.26 -1.41
CA ASP A 264 -22.33 -5.84 -1.14
C ASP A 264 -21.63 -5.04 -2.26
N PHE A 265 -22.44 -4.52 -3.20
CA PHE A 265 -22.04 -3.61 -4.27
C PHE A 265 -22.25 -2.13 -3.92
N SER A 266 -22.53 -1.77 -2.66
CA SER A 266 -22.87 -0.39 -2.29
C SER A 266 -21.79 0.63 -2.67
N ASP A 267 -20.52 0.23 -2.61
CA ASP A 267 -19.35 1.05 -2.99
C ASP A 267 -18.82 0.74 -4.41
N SER A 268 -19.67 0.24 -5.32
CA SER A 268 -19.27 -0.13 -6.68
C SER A 268 -19.99 0.69 -7.75
N LYS A 269 -19.22 1.30 -8.66
CA LYS A 269 -19.70 2.03 -9.86
C LYS A 269 -20.19 1.12 -11.00
N LEU A 270 -20.28 -0.20 -10.79
CA LEU A 270 -20.76 -1.14 -11.81
C LEU A 270 -22.25 -0.91 -12.13
N ASN A 271 -22.60 -1.03 -13.42
CA ASN A 271 -23.98 -1.00 -13.87
C ASN A 271 -24.72 -2.32 -13.53
N GLU A 272 -26.03 -2.36 -13.73
CA GLU A 272 -26.84 -3.52 -13.30
C GLU A 272 -26.52 -4.81 -14.08
N GLU A 273 -26.17 -4.69 -15.37
CA GLU A 273 -25.74 -5.84 -16.18
C GLU A 273 -24.40 -6.42 -15.70
N GLN A 274 -23.44 -5.54 -15.39
CA GLN A 274 -22.14 -5.92 -14.82
C GLN A 274 -22.30 -6.57 -13.45
N ARG A 275 -23.15 -6.01 -12.59
CA ARG A 275 -23.48 -6.62 -11.29
C ARG A 275 -24.08 -8.01 -11.46
N ALA A 276 -24.99 -8.20 -12.41
CA ALA A 276 -25.59 -9.51 -12.70
C ALA A 276 -24.54 -10.54 -13.17
N LEU A 277 -23.65 -10.17 -14.08
CA LEU A 277 -22.57 -11.05 -14.55
C LEU A 277 -21.60 -11.44 -13.43
N LEU A 278 -21.24 -10.48 -12.58
CA LEU A 278 -20.36 -10.72 -11.44
C LEU A 278 -21.03 -11.61 -10.38
N ARG A 279 -22.32 -11.41 -10.08
CA ARG A 279 -23.10 -12.30 -9.21
C ARG A 279 -23.14 -13.72 -9.77
N SER A 280 -23.41 -13.88 -11.07
CA SER A 280 -23.45 -15.18 -11.73
C SER A 280 -22.10 -15.91 -11.62
N LEU A 281 -20.98 -15.20 -11.80
CA LEU A 281 -19.66 -15.76 -11.59
C LEU A 281 -19.46 -16.21 -10.14
N LEU A 282 -19.82 -15.39 -9.15
CA LEU A 282 -19.66 -15.73 -7.73
C LEU A 282 -20.53 -16.93 -7.32
N GLU A 283 -21.74 -17.06 -7.87
CA GLU A 283 -22.61 -18.21 -7.61
C GLU A 283 -21.99 -19.53 -8.12
N LEU A 284 -21.23 -19.49 -9.23
CA LEU A 284 -20.50 -20.65 -9.75
C LEU A 284 -19.39 -21.16 -8.80
N PHE A 285 -18.91 -20.30 -7.90
CA PHE A 285 -17.91 -20.58 -6.86
C PHE A 285 -18.51 -20.55 -5.45
N ARG A 286 -19.84 -20.69 -5.33
CA ARG A 286 -20.54 -20.61 -4.04
C ARG A 286 -20.01 -21.56 -2.98
N ASP A 287 -19.57 -22.74 -3.38
CA ASP A 287 -18.97 -23.75 -2.52
C ASP A 287 -17.68 -23.27 -1.83
N MET A 288 -17.01 -22.24 -2.35
CA MET A 288 -15.79 -21.67 -1.76
C MET A 288 -16.07 -20.69 -0.63
N PHE A 289 -17.26 -20.10 -0.58
CA PHE A 289 -17.57 -19.06 0.40
C PHE A 289 -18.04 -19.69 1.71
N VAL A 290 -17.44 -19.24 2.81
CA VAL A 290 -17.79 -19.67 4.16
C VAL A 290 -18.23 -18.48 5.00
N GLU A 291 -19.23 -18.71 5.85
CA GLU A 291 -19.74 -17.66 6.73
C GLU A 291 -18.84 -17.46 7.96
N THR A 292 -18.33 -18.57 8.50
CA THR A 292 -17.47 -18.55 9.69
C THR A 292 -16.10 -19.13 9.37
N SER A 293 -15.07 -18.59 10.01
CA SER A 293 -13.69 -19.04 9.85
C SER A 293 -13.42 -20.43 10.48
N MET A 294 -14.47 -21.15 10.85
CA MET A 294 -14.44 -22.40 11.63
C MET A 294 -14.59 -23.66 10.78
N THR A 295 -14.81 -23.50 9.48
CA THR A 295 -14.66 -24.55 8.46
C THR A 295 -13.55 -24.13 7.50
N PRO A 296 -12.28 -24.15 7.93
CA PRO A 296 -11.17 -23.82 7.05
C PRO A 296 -11.13 -24.77 5.85
N GLY A 297 -10.56 -24.26 4.76
CA GLY A 297 -10.11 -25.12 3.69
C GLY A 297 -8.98 -26.04 4.15
N ARG A 298 -8.53 -26.95 3.28
CA ARG A 298 -7.32 -27.74 3.56
C ARG A 298 -6.48 -27.80 2.30
N THR A 299 -5.23 -27.42 2.43
CA THR A 299 -4.26 -27.52 1.34
C THR A 299 -3.22 -28.59 1.64
N ASP A 300 -2.88 -29.37 0.62
CA ASP A 300 -1.80 -30.35 0.68
C ASP A 300 -0.51 -29.82 0.02
N LEU A 301 -0.53 -28.57 -0.46
CA LEU A 301 0.58 -27.94 -1.18
C LEU A 301 1.75 -27.55 -0.26
N LEU A 302 1.50 -27.40 1.04
CA LEU A 302 2.51 -27.04 2.02
C LEU A 302 2.26 -27.80 3.33
N LYS A 303 3.34 -28.32 3.93
CA LYS A 303 3.37 -28.71 5.34
C LYS A 303 4.29 -27.75 6.08
N PHE A 304 3.76 -27.08 7.10
CA PHE A 304 4.52 -26.09 7.85
C PHE A 304 5.49 -26.75 8.84
N SER A 305 6.76 -26.39 8.76
CA SER A 305 7.81 -26.92 9.64
C SER A 305 8.37 -25.84 10.56
N VAL A 306 8.82 -26.26 11.74
CA VAL A 306 9.50 -25.41 12.71
C VAL A 306 10.89 -25.97 12.93
N ASP A 307 11.89 -25.32 12.33
CA ASP A 307 13.29 -25.70 12.46
C ASP A 307 13.96 -24.96 13.62
N THR A 308 14.30 -25.70 14.67
CA THR A 308 15.03 -25.21 15.84
C THR A 308 16.48 -25.70 15.88
N GLY A 309 16.98 -26.26 14.76
CA GLY A 309 18.27 -26.94 14.69
C GLY A 309 18.38 -28.02 15.77
N THR A 310 19.50 -28.00 16.52
CA THR A 310 19.78 -28.95 17.61
C THR A 310 19.36 -28.43 18.98
N HIS A 311 18.53 -27.38 19.06
CA HIS A 311 18.17 -26.77 20.34
C HIS A 311 17.27 -27.71 21.19
N PRO A 312 17.54 -27.88 22.49
CA PRO A 312 16.70 -28.72 23.35
C PRO A 312 15.30 -28.11 23.58
N PRO A 313 14.29 -28.92 23.95
CA PRO A 313 12.94 -28.44 24.20
C PRO A 313 12.85 -27.35 25.28
N ILE A 314 12.02 -26.34 25.02
CA ILE A 314 11.74 -25.25 25.97
C ILE A 314 10.40 -25.51 26.64
N LYS A 315 10.42 -25.59 27.98
CA LYS A 315 9.22 -25.75 28.80
C LYS A 315 8.95 -24.51 29.64
N GLN A 316 7.76 -23.95 29.49
CA GLN A 316 7.27 -22.85 30.30
C GLN A 316 6.07 -23.28 31.14
N ARG A 317 5.79 -22.53 32.22
CA ARG A 317 4.62 -22.75 33.06
C ARG A 317 3.43 -21.95 32.52
N PRO A 318 2.20 -22.46 32.62
CA PRO A 318 1.00 -21.69 32.30
C PRO A 318 0.94 -20.37 33.09
N TYR A 319 0.46 -19.31 32.44
CA TYR A 319 0.13 -18.08 33.14
C TYR A 319 -1.14 -18.24 33.98
N ARG A 320 -1.24 -17.47 35.06
CA ARG A 320 -2.47 -17.40 35.85
C ARG A 320 -3.51 -16.62 35.04
N VAL A 321 -4.74 -17.12 35.06
CA VAL A 321 -5.89 -16.49 34.40
C VAL A 321 -7.02 -16.28 35.38
N SER A 322 -7.79 -15.22 35.18
CA SER A 322 -9.05 -14.99 35.90
C SER A 322 -10.10 -16.04 35.53
N LYS A 323 -11.22 -16.08 36.27
CA LYS A 323 -12.32 -17.01 35.96
C LYS A 323 -12.88 -16.79 34.54
N ALA A 324 -13.19 -15.53 34.19
CA ALA A 324 -13.71 -15.18 32.87
C ALA A 324 -12.75 -15.56 31.73
N GLU A 325 -11.45 -15.32 31.92
CA GLU A 325 -10.43 -15.73 30.95
C GLU A 325 -10.31 -17.26 30.85
N GLY A 326 -10.47 -17.97 31.97
CA GLY A 326 -10.53 -19.43 32.00
C GLY A 326 -11.72 -20.00 31.24
N ASP A 327 -12.91 -19.44 31.41
CA ASP A 327 -14.13 -19.90 30.75
C ASP A 327 -14.02 -19.72 29.22
N VAL A 328 -13.48 -18.59 28.75
CA VAL A 328 -13.20 -18.35 27.32
C VAL A 328 -12.13 -19.32 26.79
N MET A 329 -11.05 -19.51 27.55
CA MET A 329 -9.97 -20.42 27.19
C MET A 329 -10.47 -21.86 27.02
N GLU A 330 -11.33 -22.33 27.92
CA GLU A 330 -11.91 -23.66 27.87
C GLU A 330 -12.81 -23.83 26.64
N ALA A 331 -13.67 -22.85 26.38
CA ALA A 331 -14.55 -22.87 25.21
C ALA A 331 -13.75 -22.95 23.89
N GLU A 332 -12.68 -22.15 23.76
CA GLU A 332 -11.82 -22.17 22.57
C GLU A 332 -11.08 -23.51 22.42
N ILE A 333 -10.53 -24.07 23.50
CA ILE A 333 -9.86 -25.39 23.46
C ILE A 333 -10.83 -26.48 23.00
N GLN A 334 -12.05 -26.52 23.54
CA GLN A 334 -13.05 -27.49 23.14
C GLN A 334 -13.44 -27.34 21.67
N GLN A 335 -13.52 -26.11 21.18
CA GLN A 335 -13.77 -25.84 19.78
C GLN A 335 -12.62 -26.34 18.89
N TYR A 336 -11.37 -26.04 19.23
CA TYR A 336 -10.21 -26.51 18.48
C TYR A 336 -10.08 -28.04 18.46
N LEU A 337 -10.42 -28.71 19.57
CA LEU A 337 -10.47 -30.17 19.65
C LEU A 337 -11.58 -30.74 18.76
N LYS A 338 -12.79 -30.15 18.80
CA LYS A 338 -13.92 -30.57 17.97
C LYS A 338 -13.63 -30.43 16.48
N LEU A 339 -12.90 -29.38 16.10
CA LEU A 339 -12.45 -29.14 14.72
C LEU A 339 -11.24 -30.01 14.31
N GLY A 340 -10.61 -30.71 15.26
CA GLY A 340 -9.40 -31.50 15.00
C GLY A 340 -8.16 -30.66 14.68
N HIS A 341 -8.15 -29.37 15.04
CA HIS A 341 -6.99 -28.50 14.84
C HIS A 341 -5.89 -28.74 15.87
N ILE A 342 -6.28 -29.20 17.06
CA ILE A 342 -5.36 -29.54 18.15
C ILE A 342 -5.66 -30.94 18.68
N ARG A 343 -4.71 -31.49 19.44
CA ARG A 343 -4.90 -32.71 20.24
C ARG A 343 -4.18 -32.63 21.58
N PRO A 344 -4.56 -33.44 22.59
CA PRO A 344 -3.78 -33.59 23.81
C PRO A 344 -2.35 -34.02 23.48
N SER A 345 -1.37 -33.46 24.19
CA SER A 345 0.05 -33.66 23.91
C SER A 345 0.80 -34.23 25.11
N THR A 346 1.89 -34.94 24.81
CA THR A 346 2.93 -35.36 25.78
C THR A 346 4.29 -34.75 25.42
N SER A 347 4.29 -33.69 24.60
CA SER A 347 5.48 -33.04 24.08
C SER A 347 6.41 -32.53 25.19
N PRO A 348 7.73 -32.60 24.98
CA PRO A 348 8.70 -31.97 25.88
C PRO A 348 8.71 -30.44 25.76
N TRP A 349 8.12 -29.87 24.70
CA TRP A 349 7.93 -28.43 24.50
C TRP A 349 6.65 -27.95 25.17
N ALA A 350 6.67 -26.73 25.69
CA ALA A 350 5.46 -26.10 26.24
C ALA A 350 5.55 -24.58 26.19
N SER A 351 4.77 -23.96 25.30
CA SER A 351 4.56 -22.51 25.24
C SER A 351 3.29 -22.10 26.01
N PRO A 352 3.30 -21.08 26.88
CA PRO A 352 2.14 -20.77 27.70
C PRO A 352 1.08 -19.98 26.91
N VAL A 353 -0.19 -20.21 27.23
CA VAL A 353 -1.30 -19.41 26.69
C VAL A 353 -1.38 -18.05 27.39
N LEU A 354 -1.49 -17.00 26.60
CA LEU A 354 -1.67 -15.61 26.99
C LEU A 354 -3.05 -15.12 26.53
N MET A 355 -3.89 -14.69 27.47
CA MET A 355 -5.21 -14.14 27.18
C MET A 355 -5.10 -12.61 27.06
N ILE A 356 -5.43 -12.07 25.89
CA ILE A 356 -5.28 -10.63 25.58
C ILE A 356 -6.67 -10.00 25.45
N ARG A 357 -6.95 -8.94 26.21
CA ARG A 357 -8.20 -8.18 26.06
C ARG A 357 -8.10 -7.23 24.87
N LYS A 358 -9.09 -7.28 24.00
CA LYS A 358 -9.29 -6.34 22.91
C LYS A 358 -9.89 -5.03 23.45
N PRO A 359 -9.72 -3.90 22.74
CA PRO A 359 -10.38 -2.64 23.09
C PRO A 359 -11.92 -2.72 23.09
N ASP A 360 -12.49 -3.64 22.30
CA ASP A 360 -13.94 -3.92 22.22
C ASP A 360 -14.48 -4.74 23.42
N GLY A 361 -13.61 -5.12 24.37
CA GLY A 361 -13.96 -5.94 25.54
C GLY A 361 -13.86 -7.46 25.31
N GLY A 362 -13.65 -7.91 24.07
CA GLY A 362 -13.42 -9.32 23.77
C GLY A 362 -12.08 -9.83 24.29
N ILE A 363 -11.93 -11.16 24.45
CA ILE A 363 -10.68 -11.79 24.87
C ILE A 363 -10.13 -12.62 23.70
N ARG A 364 -8.83 -12.50 23.41
CA ARG A 364 -8.11 -13.31 22.43
C ARG A 364 -7.28 -14.36 23.14
N PHE A 365 -7.44 -15.60 22.73
CA PHE A 365 -6.49 -16.67 23.03
C PHE A 365 -5.24 -16.51 22.16
N CYS A 366 -4.08 -16.32 22.78
CA CYS A 366 -2.81 -16.25 22.07
C CYS A 366 -1.82 -17.21 22.72
N ILE A 367 -0.94 -17.82 21.94
CA ILE A 367 0.14 -18.66 22.48
C ILE A 367 1.42 -17.85 22.43
N ASP A 368 2.12 -17.79 23.56
CA ASP A 368 3.38 -17.05 23.67
C ASP A 368 4.54 -17.86 23.11
N TYR A 369 4.67 -17.88 21.78
CA TYR A 369 5.77 -18.53 21.07
C TYR A 369 7.07 -17.72 21.05
N ARG A 370 7.20 -16.62 21.81
CA ARG A 370 8.40 -15.76 21.73
C ARG A 370 9.69 -16.52 22.01
N ARG A 371 9.68 -17.45 22.98
CA ARG A 371 10.86 -18.28 23.28
C ARG A 371 11.16 -19.32 22.21
N LEU A 372 10.11 -19.91 21.63
CA LEU A 372 10.27 -20.83 20.50
C LEU A 372 10.85 -20.07 19.29
N ASN A 373 10.25 -18.94 18.93
CA ASN A 373 10.69 -18.09 17.82
C ASN A 373 12.12 -17.56 17.98
N ALA A 374 12.62 -17.40 19.21
CA ALA A 374 13.99 -16.98 19.45
C ALA A 374 15.03 -18.04 19.06
N VAL A 375 14.64 -19.32 19.06
CA VAL A 375 15.51 -20.46 18.72
C VAL A 375 15.18 -21.08 17.36
N THR A 376 14.06 -20.69 16.75
CA THR A 376 13.71 -21.06 15.37
C THR A 376 14.60 -20.33 14.38
N ILE A 377 15.12 -21.07 13.38
CA ILE A 377 15.87 -20.49 12.26
C ILE A 377 14.89 -19.65 11.43
N LYS A 378 15.18 -18.35 11.28
CA LYS A 378 14.26 -17.40 10.63
C LYS A 378 14.26 -17.59 9.11
N ASP A 379 13.06 -17.63 8.53
CA ASP A 379 12.87 -17.57 7.08
C ASP A 379 13.03 -16.10 6.62
N CYS A 380 13.97 -15.85 5.72
CA CYS A 380 14.24 -14.53 5.15
C CYS A 380 13.55 -14.33 3.79
N TYR A 381 12.41 -14.99 3.57
CA TYR A 381 11.61 -14.79 2.36
C TYR A 381 11.29 -13.30 2.15
N PRO A 382 11.55 -12.75 0.96
CA PRO A 382 11.31 -11.34 0.68
C PRO A 382 9.80 -11.08 0.61
N MET A 383 9.31 -10.15 1.44
CA MET A 383 7.96 -9.63 1.28
C MET A 383 7.97 -8.54 0.20
N PRO A 384 6.91 -8.47 -0.64
CA PRO A 384 6.76 -7.38 -1.59
C PRO A 384 6.82 -6.01 -0.90
N LEU A 385 7.53 -5.05 -1.49
CA LEU A 385 7.54 -3.68 -0.98
C LEU A 385 6.19 -3.03 -1.27
N ILE A 386 5.74 -2.16 -0.37
CA ILE A 386 4.47 -1.43 -0.54
C ILE A 386 4.51 -0.59 -1.82
N ASP A 387 5.63 0.07 -2.12
CA ASP A 387 5.78 0.89 -3.33
C ASP A 387 5.62 0.05 -4.61
N ASP A 388 6.17 -1.17 -4.65
CA ASP A 388 6.03 -2.07 -5.80
C ASP A 388 4.56 -2.50 -5.99
N ILE A 389 3.85 -2.73 -4.89
CA ILE A 389 2.41 -3.03 -4.90
C ILE A 389 1.63 -1.84 -5.46
N LEU A 390 1.92 -0.62 -4.99
CA LEU A 390 1.23 0.60 -5.42
C LEU A 390 1.48 0.93 -6.89
N ASP A 391 2.70 0.74 -7.39
CA ASP A 391 3.05 0.96 -8.81
C ASP A 391 2.23 0.08 -9.77
N VAL A 392 1.86 -1.12 -9.31
CA VAL A 392 1.05 -2.06 -10.09
C VAL A 392 -0.44 -1.74 -9.96
N LEU A 393 -0.93 -1.43 -8.75
CA LEU A 393 -2.34 -1.14 -8.55
C LEU A 393 -2.75 0.24 -9.10
N GLY A 394 -1.86 1.23 -9.09
CA GLY A 394 -2.17 2.62 -9.49
C GLY A 394 -2.57 2.81 -10.95
N LYS A 395 -2.40 1.79 -11.80
CA LYS A 395 -2.82 1.82 -13.21
C LYS A 395 -4.20 1.23 -13.45
N ALA A 396 -4.72 0.46 -12.51
CA ALA A 396 -5.99 -0.23 -12.64
C ALA A 396 -7.17 0.65 -12.22
N LYS A 397 -8.34 0.32 -12.78
CA LYS A 397 -9.60 1.03 -12.55
C LYS A 397 -10.63 0.21 -11.78
N LEU A 398 -10.43 -1.10 -11.69
CA LEU A 398 -11.35 -2.05 -11.08
C LEU A 398 -10.58 -3.02 -10.18
N PHE A 399 -11.07 -3.18 -8.96
CA PHE A 399 -10.45 -3.97 -7.90
C PHE A 399 -11.46 -4.91 -7.25
N SER A 400 -11.02 -6.14 -6.97
CA SER A 400 -11.73 -7.09 -6.12
C SER A 400 -10.79 -7.63 -5.06
N THR A 401 -11.15 -7.53 -3.79
CA THR A 401 -10.39 -8.05 -2.65
C THR A 401 -11.02 -9.32 -2.09
N MET A 402 -10.17 -10.29 -1.78
CA MET A 402 -10.56 -11.58 -1.22
C MET A 402 -9.80 -11.82 0.08
N ASP A 403 -10.54 -12.14 1.15
CA ASP A 403 -10.01 -12.52 2.47
C ASP A 403 -10.12 -14.05 2.61
N ILE A 404 -8.98 -14.72 2.73
CA ILE A 404 -8.92 -16.17 2.91
C ILE A 404 -9.38 -16.52 4.34
N ALA A 405 -10.39 -17.37 4.43
CA ALA A 405 -10.92 -17.79 5.71
C ALA A 405 -9.91 -18.68 6.44
N SER A 406 -9.40 -18.18 7.57
CA SER A 406 -8.45 -18.90 8.44
C SER A 406 -7.24 -19.44 7.66
N GLY A 407 -6.61 -18.60 6.83
CA GLY A 407 -5.50 -18.96 5.95
C GLY A 407 -4.49 -19.91 6.57
N TYR A 408 -4.01 -19.61 7.78
CA TYR A 408 -3.00 -20.44 8.44
C TYR A 408 -3.51 -21.83 8.83
N TRP A 409 -4.76 -21.95 9.27
CA TRP A 409 -5.33 -23.25 9.65
C TRP A 409 -5.59 -24.16 8.45
N ASN A 410 -5.55 -23.62 7.22
CA ASN A 410 -5.62 -24.44 6.02
C ASN A 410 -4.33 -25.28 5.81
N VAL A 411 -3.21 -24.86 6.43
CA VAL A 411 -1.89 -25.46 6.25
C VAL A 411 -1.62 -26.49 7.36
N PRO A 412 -1.45 -27.78 7.03
CA PRO A 412 -1.09 -28.80 8.02
C PRO A 412 0.33 -28.61 8.55
N MET A 413 0.55 -28.96 9.81
CA MET A 413 1.89 -29.05 10.40
C MET A 413 2.65 -30.28 9.86
N ALA A 414 3.95 -30.12 9.65
CA ALA A 414 4.86 -31.25 9.43
C ALA A 414 4.95 -32.10 10.71
N THR A 415 4.98 -33.43 10.56
CA THR A 415 4.87 -34.39 11.68
C THR A 415 5.98 -34.24 12.72
N ASP A 416 7.18 -33.83 12.30
CA ASP A 416 8.37 -33.57 13.14
C ASP A 416 8.34 -32.19 13.86
N SER A 417 7.35 -31.37 13.52
CA SER A 417 7.21 -30.00 13.97
C SER A 417 5.98 -29.81 14.87
N VAL A 418 5.01 -30.74 14.82
CA VAL A 418 3.81 -30.75 15.67
C VAL A 418 4.17 -30.58 17.14
N GLU A 419 5.11 -31.37 17.66
CA GLU A 419 5.48 -31.32 19.08
C GLU A 419 6.00 -29.95 19.53
N LYS A 420 6.65 -29.19 18.63
CA LYS A 420 7.23 -27.87 18.93
C LYS A 420 6.15 -26.80 19.11
N THR A 421 4.97 -27.02 18.53
CA THR A 421 3.78 -26.17 18.70
C THR A 421 3.00 -26.46 19.97
N ALA A 422 3.51 -27.35 20.83
CA ALA A 422 2.84 -27.68 22.06
C ALA A 422 2.69 -26.45 22.98
N PHE A 423 1.48 -26.26 23.48
CA PHE A 423 1.11 -25.17 24.36
C PHE A 423 0.48 -25.67 25.64
N THR A 424 0.74 -24.95 26.74
CA THR A 424 0.30 -25.29 28.08
C THR A 424 -0.64 -24.23 28.64
N CYS A 425 -1.70 -24.70 29.29
CA CYS A 425 -2.74 -23.87 29.85
C CYS A 425 -3.22 -24.45 31.20
N LYS A 426 -4.20 -23.80 31.82
CA LYS A 426 -4.82 -24.27 33.08
C LYS A 426 -5.41 -25.69 32.95
N TYR A 427 -5.85 -26.07 31.76
CA TYR A 427 -6.58 -27.31 31.48
C TYR A 427 -5.72 -28.46 30.98
N GLY A 428 -4.43 -28.22 30.67
CA GLY A 428 -3.53 -29.27 30.22
C GLY A 428 -2.50 -28.81 29.19
N LEU A 429 -1.93 -29.81 28.50
CA LEU A 429 -0.96 -29.65 27.42
C LEU A 429 -1.59 -30.15 26.12
N TYR A 430 -1.51 -29.33 25.08
CA TYR A 430 -2.06 -29.61 23.75
C TYR A 430 -1.05 -29.22 22.68
N GLU A 431 -1.20 -29.73 21.47
CA GLU A 431 -0.35 -29.37 20.32
C GLU A 431 -1.19 -29.17 19.06
N TRP A 432 -0.69 -28.35 18.13
CA TRP A 432 -1.39 -28.01 16.89
C TRP A 432 -1.06 -28.98 15.77
N LEU A 433 -2.09 -29.35 15.01
CA LEU A 433 -2.00 -30.19 13.80
C LEU A 433 -2.04 -29.35 12.51
N VAL A 434 -2.46 -28.09 12.62
CA VAL A 434 -2.47 -27.07 11.58
C VAL A 434 -1.66 -25.86 12.03
N MET A 435 -1.16 -25.05 11.11
CA MET A 435 -0.26 -23.94 11.43
C MET A 435 -0.92 -22.91 12.36
N PRO A 436 -0.44 -22.73 13.61
CA PRO A 436 -1.03 -21.78 14.54
C PRO A 436 -0.49 -20.36 14.31
N PHE A 437 -1.27 -19.38 14.78
CA PHE A 437 -0.81 -17.99 14.87
C PHE A 437 0.37 -17.84 15.85
N GLY A 438 1.23 -16.86 15.60
CA GLY A 438 2.32 -16.46 16.49
C GLY A 438 3.68 -17.11 16.21
N LEU A 439 3.77 -18.05 15.26
CA LEU A 439 5.04 -18.59 14.80
C LEU A 439 5.74 -17.61 13.84
N CYS A 440 7.04 -17.39 14.03
CA CYS A 440 7.81 -16.38 13.29
C CYS A 440 7.85 -16.60 11.77
N ASN A 441 7.88 -17.85 11.32
CA ASN A 441 7.97 -18.18 9.90
C ASN A 441 6.60 -18.44 9.24
N ALA A 442 5.48 -18.33 9.97
CA ALA A 442 4.14 -18.60 9.43
C ALA A 442 3.81 -17.66 8.25
N VAL A 443 4.09 -16.37 8.41
CA VAL A 443 3.89 -15.34 7.38
C VAL A 443 4.71 -15.63 6.11
N PRO A 444 6.05 -15.75 6.17
CA PRO A 444 6.87 -16.12 5.02
C PRO A 444 6.42 -17.40 4.30
N ALA A 445 6.06 -18.43 5.07
CA ALA A 445 5.65 -19.71 4.49
C ALA A 445 4.29 -19.61 3.78
N PHE A 446 3.35 -18.86 4.34
CA PHE A 446 2.05 -18.63 3.73
C PHE A 446 2.16 -17.77 2.46
N GLU A 447 3.00 -16.73 2.48
CA GLU A 447 3.27 -15.89 1.31
C GLU A 447 3.79 -16.74 0.13
N ARG A 448 4.80 -17.59 0.39
CA ARG A 448 5.36 -18.49 -0.61
C ARG A 448 4.33 -19.49 -1.14
N LEU A 449 3.45 -20.00 -0.28
CA LEU A 449 2.35 -20.87 -0.71
C LEU A 449 1.42 -20.14 -1.68
N MET A 450 1.02 -18.91 -1.34
CA MET A 450 0.14 -18.11 -2.16
C MET A 450 0.77 -17.73 -3.50
N GLU A 451 2.03 -17.32 -3.49
CA GLU A 451 2.79 -17.05 -4.72
C GLU A 451 2.92 -18.29 -5.62
N ASN A 452 3.02 -19.50 -5.05
CA ASN A 452 3.03 -20.73 -5.83
C ASN A 452 1.65 -21.04 -6.43
N VAL A 453 0.56 -20.80 -5.68
CA VAL A 453 -0.81 -21.01 -6.16
C VAL A 453 -1.15 -20.03 -7.31
N LEU A 454 -0.59 -18.82 -7.27
CA LEU A 454 -0.87 -17.75 -8.24
C LEU A 454 0.34 -17.40 -9.11
N ILE A 455 1.27 -18.35 -9.33
CA ILE A 455 2.59 -18.09 -9.91
C ILE A 455 2.56 -17.41 -11.29
N ASP A 456 1.57 -17.74 -12.11
CA ASP A 456 1.35 -17.20 -13.45
C ASP A 456 0.49 -15.93 -13.47
N LEU A 457 -0.16 -15.62 -12.36
CA LEU A 457 -1.13 -14.52 -12.22
C LEU A 457 -0.58 -13.34 -11.39
N LYS A 458 0.37 -13.60 -10.49
CA LYS A 458 0.96 -12.58 -9.63
C LYS A 458 1.60 -11.45 -10.44
N TRP A 459 1.47 -10.22 -9.96
CA TRP A 459 1.99 -8.98 -10.57
C TRP A 459 1.36 -8.58 -11.93
N ARG A 460 0.45 -9.40 -12.48
CA ARG A 460 -0.22 -9.12 -13.77
C ARG A 460 -1.73 -9.06 -13.64
N THR A 461 -2.28 -10.02 -12.93
CA THR A 461 -3.71 -10.24 -12.74
C THR A 461 -4.12 -9.98 -11.31
N CYS A 462 -3.27 -10.37 -10.36
CA CYS A 462 -3.54 -10.21 -8.94
C CYS A 462 -2.26 -9.90 -8.16
N LEU A 463 -2.46 -9.32 -6.97
CA LEU A 463 -1.44 -9.15 -5.95
C LEU A 463 -1.88 -9.91 -4.70
N VAL A 464 -0.92 -10.55 -4.07
CA VAL A 464 -1.09 -11.19 -2.77
C VAL A 464 -0.26 -10.42 -1.78
N TYR A 465 -0.80 -10.25 -0.59
CA TYR A 465 -0.03 -9.90 0.57
C TYR A 465 -0.66 -10.57 1.78
N LEU A 466 0.06 -11.53 2.38
CA LEU A 466 -0.43 -12.34 3.48
C LEU A 466 -1.74 -13.08 3.12
N ASP A 467 -2.79 -12.86 3.90
CA ASP A 467 -4.10 -13.50 3.75
C ASP A 467 -5.02 -12.76 2.75
N ASP A 468 -4.58 -11.59 2.25
CA ASP A 468 -5.34 -10.74 1.33
C ASP A 468 -4.88 -10.93 -0.12
N CYS A 469 -5.84 -11.13 -1.02
CA CYS A 469 -5.60 -11.18 -2.46
C CYS A 469 -6.43 -10.11 -3.18
N VAL A 470 -5.79 -9.33 -4.05
CA VAL A 470 -6.43 -8.28 -4.85
C VAL A 470 -6.31 -8.61 -6.32
N VAL A 471 -7.44 -8.74 -6.99
CA VAL A 471 -7.52 -8.78 -8.44
C VAL A 471 -7.72 -7.36 -8.95
N PHE A 472 -6.97 -6.95 -9.95
CA PHE A 472 -7.01 -5.60 -10.51
C PHE A 472 -7.10 -5.64 -12.04
N SER A 473 -7.79 -4.67 -12.65
CA SER A 473 -7.99 -4.59 -14.12
C SER A 473 -8.33 -3.18 -14.59
N ASP A 474 -8.19 -2.94 -15.88
CA ASP A 474 -8.52 -1.64 -16.51
C ASP A 474 -9.98 -1.56 -16.96
N ASP A 475 -10.61 -2.71 -17.22
CA ASP A 475 -11.98 -2.83 -17.70
C ASP A 475 -12.69 -4.05 -17.09
N PHE A 476 -14.03 -4.03 -17.13
CA PHE A 476 -14.88 -5.03 -16.48
C PHE A 476 -14.82 -6.44 -17.13
N PRO A 477 -14.91 -6.59 -18.47
CA PRO A 477 -14.72 -7.89 -19.13
C PRO A 477 -13.41 -8.58 -18.73
N THR A 478 -12.29 -7.85 -18.78
CA THR A 478 -10.99 -8.35 -18.33
C THR A 478 -11.02 -8.73 -16.85
N HIS A 479 -11.68 -7.93 -16.02
CA HIS A 479 -11.81 -8.18 -14.59
C HIS A 479 -12.52 -9.50 -14.28
N LEU A 480 -13.61 -9.81 -14.98
CA LEU A 480 -14.33 -11.08 -14.81
C LEU A 480 -13.45 -12.30 -15.16
N VAL A 481 -12.72 -12.24 -16.29
CA VAL A 481 -11.79 -13.31 -16.70
C VAL A 481 -10.74 -13.55 -15.61
N ARG A 482 -10.12 -12.46 -15.15
CA ARG A 482 -9.07 -12.47 -14.14
C ARG A 482 -9.56 -13.00 -12.79
N LEU A 483 -10.76 -12.58 -12.38
CA LEU A 483 -11.38 -13.02 -11.13
C LEU A 483 -11.67 -14.52 -11.16
N LYS A 484 -12.23 -15.01 -12.28
CA LYS A 484 -12.46 -16.44 -12.49
C LYS A 484 -11.17 -17.25 -12.37
N GLN A 485 -10.09 -16.83 -13.04
CA GLN A 485 -8.79 -17.51 -12.96
C GLN A 485 -8.28 -17.63 -11.53
N VAL A 486 -8.37 -16.55 -10.74
CA VAL A 486 -7.92 -16.56 -9.35
C VAL A 486 -8.81 -17.44 -8.47
N LEU A 487 -10.14 -17.36 -8.63
CA LEU A 487 -11.07 -18.23 -7.90
C LEU A 487 -10.86 -19.71 -8.23
N GLU A 488 -10.60 -20.07 -9.49
CA GLU A 488 -10.25 -21.44 -9.88
C GLU A 488 -8.96 -21.93 -9.21
N ARG A 489 -7.91 -21.10 -9.17
CA ARG A 489 -6.65 -21.43 -8.48
C ARG A 489 -6.88 -21.68 -6.99
N PHE A 490 -7.66 -20.82 -6.34
CA PHE A 490 -8.02 -20.98 -4.93
C PHE A 490 -8.87 -22.23 -4.67
N ARG A 491 -9.85 -22.52 -5.54
CA ARG A 491 -10.65 -23.74 -5.46
C ARG A 491 -9.79 -24.99 -5.53
N ASN A 492 -8.87 -25.03 -6.50
CA ASN A 492 -7.95 -26.14 -6.72
C ASN A 492 -6.93 -26.30 -5.59
N ALA A 493 -6.52 -25.20 -4.95
CA ALA A 493 -5.65 -25.21 -3.78
C ALA A 493 -6.39 -25.60 -2.48
N GLY A 494 -7.72 -25.71 -2.52
CA GLY A 494 -8.57 -26.07 -1.39
C GLY A 494 -8.87 -24.91 -0.44
N PHE A 495 -8.66 -23.66 -0.86
CA PHE A 495 -8.94 -22.48 -0.03
C PHE A 495 -10.42 -22.13 -0.01
N LYS A 496 -10.83 -21.51 1.11
CA LYS A 496 -12.17 -20.97 1.33
C LYS A 496 -12.06 -19.47 1.60
N LEU A 497 -13.08 -18.72 1.19
CA LEU A 497 -13.12 -17.26 1.29
C LEU A 497 -14.21 -16.79 2.24
N LYS A 498 -13.95 -15.71 2.98
CA LYS A 498 -14.95 -15.13 3.87
C LYS A 498 -15.76 -14.07 3.13
N MET A 499 -16.94 -14.44 2.63
CA MET A 499 -17.75 -13.57 1.75
C MET A 499 -17.96 -12.16 2.33
N LYS A 500 -18.34 -12.06 3.62
CA LYS A 500 -18.60 -10.78 4.30
C LYS A 500 -17.41 -9.80 4.33
N LYS A 501 -16.19 -10.30 4.12
CA LYS A 501 -14.96 -9.50 4.06
C LYS A 501 -14.41 -9.31 2.65
N CYS A 502 -14.91 -10.07 1.68
CA CYS A 502 -14.53 -9.89 0.28
C CYS A 502 -15.27 -8.67 -0.28
N LYS A 503 -14.58 -7.88 -1.11
CA LYS A 503 -15.16 -6.74 -1.81
C LYS A 503 -14.97 -6.93 -3.30
N TRP A 504 -15.99 -6.64 -4.10
CA TRP A 504 -16.00 -7.02 -5.52
C TRP A 504 -16.26 -5.84 -6.43
N GLY A 505 -15.48 -5.74 -7.51
CA GLY A 505 -15.70 -4.78 -8.60
C GLY A 505 -15.76 -3.32 -8.15
N ARG A 506 -14.91 -2.93 -7.20
CA ARG A 506 -14.80 -1.55 -6.72
C ARG A 506 -13.87 -0.75 -7.63
N ASP A 507 -14.16 0.53 -7.78
CA ASP A 507 -13.25 1.48 -8.42
C ASP A 507 -12.15 1.93 -7.46
N GLN A 508 -12.39 1.80 -6.14
CA GLN A 508 -11.41 2.10 -5.11
C GLN A 508 -11.25 0.96 -4.11
N VAL A 509 -10.02 0.70 -3.70
CA VAL A 509 -9.70 -0.29 -2.67
C VAL A 509 -8.77 0.30 -1.60
N ALA A 510 -9.10 0.05 -0.34
CA ALA A 510 -8.18 0.25 0.76
C ALA A 510 -7.29 -1.00 0.87
N PHE A 511 -6.02 -0.90 0.45
CA PHE A 511 -5.08 -2.01 0.51
C PHE A 511 -3.95 -1.72 1.52
N LEU A 512 -3.68 -2.70 2.40
CA LEU A 512 -2.60 -2.73 3.39
C LEU A 512 -2.55 -1.58 4.41
N TRP A 513 -3.24 -1.75 5.55
CA TRP A 513 -3.20 -0.97 6.81
C TRP A 513 -3.33 0.58 6.73
N SER A 514 -3.15 1.19 5.57
CA SER A 514 -3.39 2.60 5.34
C SER A 514 -4.88 2.79 5.13
N HIS A 515 -5.55 3.37 6.11
CA HIS A 515 -6.87 3.99 5.91
C HIS A 515 -6.74 5.28 5.05
N ARG A 516 -5.74 5.37 4.15
CA ARG A 516 -5.27 6.63 3.57
C ARG A 516 -5.04 6.66 2.06
N HIS A 517 -5.09 5.53 1.38
CA HIS A 517 -5.06 5.52 -0.09
C HIS A 517 -6.19 4.66 -0.61
N ALA A 518 -7.25 5.32 -1.09
CA ALA A 518 -8.14 4.75 -2.06
C ALA A 518 -7.38 4.72 -3.39
N ILE A 519 -7.03 3.53 -3.88
CA ILE A 519 -6.36 3.39 -5.17
C ILE A 519 -7.46 3.31 -6.24
N GLY A 520 -7.50 4.26 -7.19
CA GLY A 520 -8.55 4.30 -8.22
C GLY A 520 -8.83 5.64 -8.89
N ASP A 521 -8.23 6.75 -8.45
CA ASP A 521 -8.52 8.05 -9.06
C ASP A 521 -7.90 8.15 -10.47
N PRO A 522 -8.65 8.64 -11.47
CA PRO A 522 -8.13 8.82 -12.82
C PRO A 522 -6.99 9.84 -12.81
N PRO A 523 -5.99 9.70 -13.70
CA PRO A 523 -5.05 10.78 -13.96
C PRO A 523 -5.86 11.94 -14.56
N GLU A 524 -5.96 13.07 -13.85
CA GLU A 524 -6.60 14.25 -14.42
C GLU A 524 -5.75 14.87 -15.55
N PRO A 525 -6.42 15.44 -16.57
CA PRO A 525 -5.87 15.71 -17.92
C PRO A 525 -4.79 16.80 -18.04
#